data_AF-A0A9D9MIZ9-F1
#
_entry.id   AF-A0A9D9MIZ9-F1
#
_cell.length_a   1.000
_cell.length_b   1.000
_cell.length_c   1.000
_cell.angle_alpha   90.00
_cell.angle_beta   90.00
_cell.angle_gamma   90.00
#
_symmetry.space_group_name_H-M   'P 1'
#
loop_
_entity.id
_entity.type
_entity.pdbx_description
1 polymer ?
#
loop_
_entity_poly.entity_id
_entity_poly.type
_entity_poly.pdbx_seq_one_letter_code
_entity_poly.pdbx_strand_id
1 'polypeptide(L)'
;MKNKPLLLLAAAALVAAAGAQAATTPAEQLAGYSAAAKASADAARGQKLFTTQGTKEWSCSSCHGATPTGMGKHASTGKAIQPLAPAFNAERFSDTAKTEKWFRRNCNDVLGRECTPGEKADVLAWLMTLK
;
A
#
# COMPACT_ATOMS: atom_id res chain seq x y z
N MET A 1 -66.10 10.23 12.49
CA MET A 1 -66.02 10.43 11.01
C MET A 1 -64.59 10.86 10.70
N LYS A 2 -63.72 10.20 9.93
CA LYS A 2 -63.79 9.11 8.96
C LYS A 2 -62.42 8.39 8.93
N ASN A 3 -62.47 7.09 9.14
CA ASN A 3 -61.73 5.95 8.58
C ASN A 3 -60.40 6.16 7.80
N LYS A 4 -59.33 5.48 8.28
CA LYS A 4 -58.30 4.76 7.46
C LYS A 4 -58.95 3.51 6.82
N PRO A 5 -58.44 2.84 5.75
CA PRO A 5 -57.03 2.65 5.33
C PRO A 5 -56.85 2.81 3.78
N LEU A 6 -55.68 2.70 3.15
CA LEU A 6 -55.02 1.44 2.74
C LEU A 6 -53.79 1.77 1.88
N LEU A 7 -52.71 1.03 2.14
CA LEU A 7 -51.52 0.71 1.33
C LEU A 7 -51.03 1.67 0.23
N LEU A 8 -49.74 1.99 0.32
CA LEU A 8 -48.78 1.68 -0.76
C LEU A 8 -47.42 1.38 -0.12
N LEU A 9 -46.97 0.12 -0.28
CA LEU A 9 -45.61 -0.29 0.00
C LEU A 9 -44.66 0.52 -0.89
N ALA A 10 -43.78 1.32 -0.31
CA ALA A 10 -42.57 1.75 -1.00
C ALA A 10 -41.43 0.84 -0.54
N ALA A 11 -41.13 -0.15 -1.38
CA ALA A 11 -40.07 -1.11 -1.20
C ALA A 11 -38.71 -0.42 -0.99
N ALA A 12 -37.96 -0.96 -0.05
CA ALA A 12 -36.57 -0.61 0.22
C ALA A 12 -35.71 -0.82 -1.04
N ALA A 13 -35.17 0.26 -1.59
CA ALA A 13 -33.98 0.21 -2.43
C ALA A 13 -32.76 0.47 -1.55
N LEU A 14 -32.31 -0.54 -0.81
CA LEU A 14 -30.91 -0.57 -0.37
C LEU A 14 -30.06 -0.70 -1.63
N VAL A 15 -29.57 0.43 -2.15
CA VAL A 15 -28.46 0.42 -3.08
C VAL A 15 -27.24 -0.04 -2.29
N ALA A 16 -26.96 -1.34 -2.33
CA ALA A 16 -25.67 -1.86 -1.97
C ALA A 16 -24.66 -1.36 -3.01
N ALA A 17 -24.11 -0.17 -2.78
CA ALA A 17 -22.89 0.27 -3.45
C ALA A 17 -21.75 -0.61 -2.92
N ALA A 18 -21.66 -1.84 -3.44
CA ALA A 18 -20.42 -2.60 -3.38
C ALA A 18 -19.41 -1.81 -4.21
N GLY A 19 -18.61 -0.99 -3.54
CA GLY A 19 -17.61 -0.14 -4.18
C GLY A 19 -16.68 -0.99 -5.03
N ALA A 20 -16.79 -0.86 -6.35
CA ALA A 20 -15.71 -1.22 -7.25
C ALA A 20 -14.51 -0.38 -6.81
N GLN A 21 -13.55 -1.02 -6.14
CA GLN A 21 -12.28 -0.37 -5.85
C GLN A 21 -11.63 -0.15 -7.22
N ALA A 22 -11.47 1.12 -7.61
CA ALA A 22 -10.79 1.45 -8.84
C ALA A 22 -9.39 0.82 -8.78
N ALA A 23 -9.08 -0.02 -9.78
CA ALA A 23 -7.73 -0.49 -10.00
C ALA A 23 -6.81 0.74 -10.13
N THR A 24 -5.62 0.67 -9.56
CA THR A 24 -4.63 1.74 -9.67
C THR A 24 -3.32 1.19 -10.21
N THR A 25 -2.40 2.08 -10.57
CA THR A 25 -1.06 1.73 -10.99
C THR A 25 -0.01 2.20 -9.97
N PRO A 26 1.19 1.60 -9.95
CA PRO A 26 2.30 2.12 -9.17
C PRO A 26 2.58 3.61 -9.43
N ALA A 27 2.44 4.06 -10.67
CA ALA A 27 2.66 5.46 -11.06
C ALA A 27 1.61 6.42 -10.45
N GLU A 28 0.34 6.00 -10.42
CA GLU A 28 -0.73 6.78 -9.80
C GLU A 28 -0.57 6.86 -8.28
N GLN A 29 -0.23 5.75 -7.62
CA GLN A 29 0.06 5.75 -6.19
C GLN A 29 1.24 6.67 -5.86
N LEU A 30 2.32 6.59 -6.65
CA LEU A 30 3.49 7.47 -6.51
C LEU A 30 3.12 8.95 -6.66
N ALA A 31 2.32 9.29 -7.67
CA ALA A 31 1.83 10.64 -7.88
C ALA A 31 0.99 11.14 -6.69
N GLY A 32 0.10 10.30 -6.17
CA GLY A 32 -0.70 10.60 -4.98
C GLY A 32 0.15 10.87 -3.74
N TYR A 33 1.16 10.04 -3.48
CA TYR A 33 2.08 10.27 -2.37
C TYR A 33 2.91 11.54 -2.52
N SER A 34 3.42 11.80 -3.72
CA SER A 34 4.20 13.02 -4.00
C SER A 34 3.36 14.29 -3.80
N ALA A 35 2.10 14.27 -4.26
CA ALA A 35 1.16 15.37 -4.06
C ALA A 35 0.87 15.60 -2.57
N ALA A 36 0.60 14.53 -1.81
CA ALA A 36 0.37 14.61 -0.37
C ALA A 36 1.61 15.08 0.41
N ALA A 37 2.81 14.71 -0.04
CA ALA A 37 4.07 15.16 0.52
C ALA A 37 4.42 16.62 0.15
N LYS A 38 3.76 17.19 -0.88
CA LYS A 38 4.13 18.47 -1.50
C LYS A 38 5.60 18.49 -1.92
N ALA A 39 6.13 17.36 -2.37
CA ALA A 39 7.53 17.17 -2.72
C ALA A 39 7.67 16.09 -3.81
N SER A 40 8.74 16.18 -4.60
CA SER A 40 9.09 15.13 -5.55
C SER A 40 9.72 13.93 -4.84
N ALA A 41 9.37 12.73 -5.30
CA ALA A 41 9.98 11.50 -4.83
C ALA A 41 11.47 11.39 -5.25
N ASP A 42 12.25 10.70 -4.44
CA ASP A 42 13.68 10.47 -4.64
C ASP A 42 14.01 9.00 -4.40
N ALA A 43 14.37 8.32 -5.48
CA ALA A 43 14.69 6.89 -5.46
C ALA A 43 15.90 6.57 -4.56
N ALA A 44 16.90 7.46 -4.44
CA ALA A 44 18.06 7.22 -3.60
C ALA A 44 17.68 7.26 -2.12
N ARG A 45 16.82 8.20 -1.71
CA ARG A 45 16.23 8.21 -0.35
C ARG A 45 15.40 6.96 -0.09
N GLY A 46 14.62 6.52 -1.09
CA GLY A 46 13.79 5.31 -1.02
C GLY A 46 14.61 4.05 -0.77
N GLN A 47 15.66 3.84 -1.56
CA GLN A 47 16.60 2.74 -1.38
C GLN A 47 17.23 2.78 0.00
N LYS A 48 17.76 3.94 0.40
CA LYS A 48 18.42 4.12 1.69
C LYS A 48 17.46 3.78 2.83
N LEU A 49 16.23 4.29 2.81
CA LEU A 49 15.23 3.97 3.83
C LEU A 49 14.95 2.46 3.86
N PHE A 50 14.79 1.83 2.71
CA PHE A 50 14.45 0.42 2.60
C PHE A 50 15.51 -0.53 3.19
N THR A 51 16.79 -0.18 3.07
CA THR A 51 17.91 -1.00 3.56
C THR A 51 18.42 -0.57 4.94
N THR A 52 18.00 0.57 5.46
CA THR A 52 18.43 1.04 6.79
C THR A 52 17.68 0.26 7.87
N GLN A 53 18.41 -0.24 8.87
CA GLN A 53 17.81 -0.84 10.06
C GLN A 53 17.06 0.25 10.85
N GLY A 54 15.79 0.00 11.13
CA GLY A 54 14.97 0.88 11.94
C GLY A 54 15.13 0.63 13.44
N THR A 55 14.24 1.22 14.23
CA THR A 55 14.29 1.19 15.70
C THR A 55 13.86 -0.15 16.30
N LYS A 56 13.28 -1.03 15.48
CA LYS A 56 12.76 -2.35 15.86
C LYS A 56 13.65 -3.50 15.37
N GLU A 57 14.94 -3.24 15.19
CA GLU A 57 15.97 -4.21 14.76
C GLU A 57 15.83 -4.78 13.33
N TRP A 58 14.74 -4.48 12.63
CA TRP A 58 14.54 -4.87 11.24
C TRP A 58 14.76 -3.71 10.27
N SER A 59 15.00 -4.05 9.01
CA SER A 59 14.82 -3.17 7.85
C SER A 59 13.75 -3.75 6.93
N CYS A 60 13.25 -3.01 5.95
CA CYS A 60 12.38 -3.57 4.92
C CYS A 60 13.07 -4.75 4.21
N SER A 61 14.38 -4.61 3.97
CA SER A 61 15.21 -5.64 3.34
C SER A 61 15.35 -6.93 4.16
N SER A 62 15.13 -6.90 5.48
CA SER A 62 15.15 -8.10 6.33
C SER A 62 14.08 -9.13 5.94
N CYS A 63 12.97 -8.68 5.35
CA CYS A 63 11.88 -9.55 4.87
C CYS A 63 11.87 -9.69 3.34
N HIS A 64 12.21 -8.62 2.62
CA HIS A 64 12.04 -8.53 1.17
C HIS A 64 13.33 -8.75 0.37
N GLY A 65 14.49 -8.86 1.03
CA GLY A 65 15.82 -8.84 0.40
C GLY A 65 16.27 -7.42 0.05
N ALA A 66 17.58 -7.20 -0.10
CA ALA A 66 18.15 -5.87 -0.41
C ALA A 66 17.75 -5.36 -1.81
N THR A 67 17.50 -6.27 -2.74
CA THR A 67 16.98 -6.00 -4.07
C THR A 67 15.72 -6.85 -4.26
N PRO A 68 14.52 -6.30 -4.01
CA PRO A 68 13.30 -7.10 -3.82
C PRO A 68 12.62 -7.51 -5.14
N THR A 69 13.42 -8.03 -6.07
CA THR A 69 13.03 -8.56 -7.39
C THR A 69 12.74 -10.06 -7.36
N GLY A 70 13.24 -10.76 -6.34
CA GLY A 70 12.99 -12.19 -6.09
C GLY A 70 12.03 -12.45 -4.93
N MET A 71 11.88 -13.73 -4.59
CA MET A 71 11.11 -14.16 -3.41
C MET A 71 11.79 -13.69 -2.11
N GLY A 72 11.03 -12.98 -1.28
CA GLY A 72 11.39 -12.68 0.10
C GLY A 72 10.88 -13.74 1.07
N LYS A 73 11.19 -13.55 2.35
CA LYS A 73 10.76 -14.42 3.46
C LYS A 73 10.57 -13.57 4.71
N HIS A 74 9.40 -13.64 5.34
CA HIS A 74 9.12 -12.89 6.55
C HIS A 74 10.10 -13.29 7.67
N ALA A 75 10.83 -12.31 8.23
CA ALA A 75 11.94 -12.56 9.15
C ALA A 75 11.54 -13.39 10.39
N SER A 76 10.35 -13.16 10.94
CA SER A 76 9.88 -13.87 12.15
C SER A 76 9.13 -15.19 11.89
N THR A 77 8.40 -15.31 10.77
CA THR A 77 7.49 -16.46 10.56
C THR A 77 7.97 -17.42 9.48
N GLY A 78 8.97 -16.99 8.71
CA GLY A 78 9.48 -17.75 7.58
C GLY A 78 8.54 -17.88 6.39
N LYS A 79 7.38 -17.20 6.40
CA LYS A 79 6.43 -17.23 5.29
C LYS A 79 7.04 -16.59 4.05
N ALA A 80 6.91 -17.27 2.90
CA ALA A 80 7.35 -16.75 1.61
C ALA A 80 6.61 -15.46 1.23
N ILE A 81 7.32 -14.51 0.63
CA ILE A 81 6.81 -13.22 0.16
C ILE A 81 7.13 -13.11 -1.33
N GLN A 82 6.11 -12.91 -2.16
CA GLN A 82 6.29 -12.68 -3.59
C GLN A 82 7.14 -11.41 -3.86
N PRO A 83 7.82 -11.29 -5.01
CA PRO A 83 8.59 -10.09 -5.37
C PRO A 83 7.82 -8.81 -5.11
N LEU A 84 8.51 -7.79 -4.60
CA LEU A 84 7.91 -6.50 -4.27
C LEU A 84 8.04 -5.50 -5.43
N ALA A 85 9.14 -5.58 -6.19
CA ALA A 85 9.36 -4.73 -7.35
C ALA A 85 8.24 -4.95 -8.41
N PRO A 86 7.53 -3.90 -8.88
CA PRO A 86 6.40 -4.04 -9.80
C PRO A 86 6.74 -4.70 -11.13
N ALA A 87 7.97 -4.52 -11.64
CA ALA A 87 8.44 -5.16 -12.87
C ALA A 87 8.51 -6.70 -12.77
N PHE A 88 8.59 -7.24 -11.55
CA PHE A 88 8.69 -8.67 -11.26
C PHE A 88 7.39 -9.26 -10.68
N ASN A 89 6.42 -8.40 -10.36
CA ASN A 89 5.10 -8.79 -9.89
C ASN A 89 4.08 -7.68 -10.16
N ALA A 90 3.31 -7.83 -11.23
CA ALA A 90 2.35 -6.83 -11.69
C ALA A 90 1.16 -6.58 -10.73
N GLU A 91 0.92 -7.48 -9.75
CA GLU A 91 -0.09 -7.27 -8.71
C GLU A 91 0.38 -6.29 -7.61
N ARG A 92 1.65 -5.90 -7.61
CA ARG A 92 2.18 -4.97 -6.61
C ARG A 92 1.70 -3.55 -6.91
N PHE A 93 1.19 -2.91 -5.86
CA PHE A 93 0.73 -1.52 -5.90
C PHE A 93 -0.45 -1.27 -6.86
N SER A 94 -1.23 -2.33 -7.18
CA SER A 94 -2.44 -2.23 -8.01
C SER A 94 -3.75 -2.07 -7.22
N ASP A 95 -3.66 -2.13 -5.88
CA ASP A 95 -4.77 -1.98 -4.93
C ASP A 95 -4.33 -1.03 -3.81
N THR A 96 -4.96 0.15 -3.76
CA THR A 96 -4.66 1.20 -2.77
C THR A 96 -4.89 0.77 -1.33
N ALA A 97 -5.98 0.06 -1.05
CA ALA A 97 -6.27 -0.39 0.32
C ALA A 97 -5.23 -1.40 0.79
N LYS A 98 -4.85 -2.34 -0.08
CA LYS A 98 -3.80 -3.33 0.19
C LYS A 98 -2.44 -2.66 0.37
N THR A 99 -2.06 -1.71 -0.49
CA THR A 99 -0.81 -0.93 -0.35
C THR A 99 -0.77 -0.22 0.99
N GLU A 100 -1.81 0.56 1.32
CA GLU A 100 -1.86 1.35 2.55
C GLU A 100 -1.82 0.48 3.81
N LYS A 101 -2.53 -0.64 3.81
CA LYS A 101 -2.49 -1.62 4.91
C LYS A 101 -1.06 -2.09 5.17
N TRP A 102 -0.34 -2.47 4.12
CA TRP A 102 1.01 -3.03 4.27
C TRP A 102 2.05 -1.96 4.58
N PHE A 103 1.96 -0.75 4.00
CA PHE A 103 2.81 0.35 4.44
C PHE A 103 2.60 0.65 5.92
N ARG A 104 1.36 0.78 6.39
CA ARG A 104 1.10 1.03 7.81
C ARG A 104 1.75 -0.03 8.69
N ARG A 105 1.48 -1.31 8.43
CA ARG A 105 2.00 -2.41 9.24
C ARG A 105 3.53 -2.46 9.19
N ASN A 106 4.11 -2.50 7.99
CA ASN A 106 5.54 -2.70 7.82
C ASN A 106 6.35 -1.50 8.31
N CYS A 107 5.86 -0.27 8.13
CA CYS A 107 6.54 0.91 8.70
C CYS A 107 6.49 0.90 10.23
N ASN A 108 5.38 0.47 10.85
CA ASN A 108 5.35 0.31 12.31
C ASN A 108 6.29 -0.81 12.78
N ASP A 109 6.35 -1.93 12.06
CA ASP A 109 7.22 -3.06 12.39
C ASP A 109 8.72 -2.71 12.24
N VAL A 110 9.09 -1.84 11.29
CA VAL A 110 10.49 -1.47 11.01
C VAL A 110 10.90 -0.19 11.75
N LEU A 111 10.12 0.88 11.59
CA LEU A 111 10.44 2.24 12.05
C LEU A 111 9.80 2.58 13.41
N GLY A 112 8.84 1.79 13.89
CA GLY A 112 8.07 2.10 15.10
C GLY A 112 7.04 3.23 14.91
N ARG A 113 6.76 3.62 13.67
CA ARG A 113 5.77 4.65 13.29
C ARG A 113 5.26 4.42 11.88
N GLU A 114 4.17 5.09 11.51
CA GLU A 114 3.76 5.14 10.10
C GLU A 114 4.80 5.90 9.25
N CYS A 115 4.97 5.45 8.00
CA CYS A 115 5.72 6.21 7.00
C CYS A 115 4.92 7.45 6.61
N THR A 116 5.61 8.57 6.48
CA THR A 116 5.09 9.80 5.87
C THR A 116 4.75 9.57 4.39
N PRO A 117 3.92 10.44 3.78
CA PRO A 117 3.69 10.37 2.33
C PRO A 117 4.98 10.44 1.52
N GLY A 118 5.95 11.28 1.92
CA GLY A 118 7.24 11.40 1.24
C GLY A 118 8.06 10.10 1.30
N GLU A 119 8.11 9.43 2.45
CA GLU A 119 8.80 8.13 2.57
C GLU A 119 8.15 7.04 1.72
N LYS A 120 6.81 7.01 1.62
CA LYS A 120 6.10 6.10 0.71
C LYS A 120 6.43 6.40 -0.75
N ALA A 121 6.44 7.68 -1.13
CA ALA A 121 6.78 8.13 -2.48
C ALA A 121 8.21 7.71 -2.85
N ASP A 122 9.18 8.00 -1.98
CA ASP A 122 10.59 7.68 -2.20
C ASP A 122 10.80 6.16 -2.38
N VAL A 123 10.21 5.34 -1.50
CA VAL A 123 10.30 3.86 -1.59
C VAL A 123 9.67 3.35 -2.88
N LEU A 124 8.48 3.83 -3.24
CA LEU A 124 7.79 3.38 -4.45
C LEU A 124 8.53 3.81 -5.72
N ALA A 125 9.05 5.04 -5.76
CA ALA A 125 9.89 5.52 -6.84
C ALA A 125 11.11 4.62 -7.05
N TRP A 126 11.80 4.26 -5.97
CA TRP A 126 12.93 3.32 -6.05
C TRP A 126 12.53 1.95 -6.57
N LEU A 127 11.47 1.35 -6.02
CA LEU A 127 11.00 0.02 -6.44
C LEU A 127 10.66 -0.03 -7.94
N MET A 128 10.11 1.06 -8.49
CA MET A 128 9.79 1.19 -9.91
C MET A 128 11.02 1.35 -10.83
N THR A 129 12.21 1.62 -10.28
CA THR A 129 13.47 1.64 -11.06
C THR A 129 14.05 0.25 -11.31
N LEU A 130 13.64 -0.75 -10.51
CA LEU A 130 14.15 -2.11 -10.59
C LEU A 130 13.53 -2.83 -11.81
N LYS A 131 14.35 -3.47 -12.63
CA LYS A 131 13.98 -4.14 -13.88
C LYS A 131 14.76 -5.44 -14.06
#